data_AF-A0AAU6FL57-F1
#
_entry.id   AF-A0AAU6FL57-F1
#
_cell.length_a   1.000
_cell.length_b   1.000
_cell.length_c   1.000
_cell.angle_alpha   90.00
_cell.angle_beta   90.00
_cell.angle_gamma   90.00
#
_symmetry.space_group_name_H-M   'P 1'
#
loop_
_entity.id
_entity.type
_entity.pdbx_description
1 polymer ?
#
loop_
_entity_poly.entity_id
_entity_poly.type
_entity_poly.pdbx_seq_one_letter_code
_entity_poly.pdbx_strand_id
1 'polypeptide(L)'
;MASEQRDPRPGGDDARAERLLEEYGSPLYVYDVGRVREAYRDLTAALPENSRLYYSLKANPHPGLVAELTRAGARAEITSRGELAAALEAGCPGDELLYSGPGKTPGELDEAVRLGVRSYSTESFGDLERVGAAGVAHGVTLDCVLRINAAGAPGEAGLRMTGSASQFGFDLDVLTDAPHRLKTEGVRIVGLHFFPLTNARDEKGLCAEIIQSARTAAELRDLLGIELRLVDLGGGFAAPYAVPGDRPRYPGLRAAVSEALDEFLPGWREGAPQVAFESGRHLVGDSGTLLTTVTDVKDSRGSRFAVLDSGINHLGGLSGLGRLLPMKARPLHTGQDAATERVTLAGPLCTPADLLGRGVELAGVRSGAVLAFPNVGAYGLSASLLGFLGHRAPAEVLVDGDEVVSATRLALHRQQIPAVTRPSPATTENGSEGADMSEQWDEAFEGLLKEILPRLAERGEVGPDISLKAVGLDSLAMVEVVISIENTYGISIPDEELEPEVFTSPATLWAVVDGLRERQALA
;
A
#
# COMPACT_ATOMS: atom_id res chain seq x y z
N MET A 1 -40.91 4.46 -5.40
CA MET A 1 -40.91 5.84 -5.94
C MET A 1 -39.68 5.94 -6.82
N ALA A 2 -39.87 6.24 -8.11
CA ALA A 2 -38.80 6.22 -9.10
C ALA A 2 -37.71 7.23 -8.72
N SER A 3 -36.46 6.78 -8.62
CA SER A 3 -35.31 7.66 -8.41
C SER A 3 -35.11 8.47 -9.68
N GLU A 4 -35.25 9.80 -9.59
CA GLU A 4 -34.74 10.70 -10.62
C GLU A 4 -33.23 10.51 -10.72
N GLN A 5 -32.80 9.83 -11.79
CA GLN A 5 -31.43 9.92 -12.27
C GLN A 5 -31.18 11.39 -12.64
N ARG A 6 -30.47 12.11 -11.76
CA ARG A 6 -29.87 13.39 -12.15
C ARG A 6 -28.75 13.09 -13.15
N ASP A 7 -29.06 13.30 -14.42
CA ASP A 7 -28.07 13.48 -15.47
C ASP A 7 -27.12 14.63 -15.03
N PRO A 8 -25.80 14.41 -14.88
CA PRO A 8 -24.88 15.46 -14.51
C PRO A 8 -24.87 16.48 -15.63
N ARG A 9 -25.39 17.69 -15.38
CA ARG A 9 -25.40 18.78 -16.36
C ARG A 9 -23.94 19.08 -16.76
N PRO A 10 -23.50 18.70 -17.97
CA PRO A 10 -22.08 18.68 -18.32
C PRO A 10 -21.43 20.08 -18.32
N GLY A 11 -22.21 21.17 -18.37
CA GLY A 11 -21.68 22.53 -18.34
C GLY A 11 -21.29 23.07 -16.96
N GLY A 12 -21.73 22.46 -15.85
CA GLY A 12 -21.44 22.98 -14.50
C GLY A 12 -20.05 22.58 -13.99
N ASP A 13 -19.71 21.30 -14.15
CA ASP A 13 -18.44 20.75 -13.68
C ASP A 13 -17.24 21.26 -14.49
N ASP A 14 -17.41 21.45 -15.79
CA ASP A 14 -16.34 21.94 -16.67
C ASP A 14 -16.00 23.41 -16.38
N ALA A 15 -17.02 24.27 -16.23
CA ALA A 15 -16.83 25.66 -15.83
C ALA A 15 -16.20 25.79 -14.43
N ARG A 16 -16.50 24.86 -13.51
CA ARG A 16 -15.83 24.79 -12.20
C ARG A 16 -14.37 24.41 -12.35
N ALA A 17 -14.07 23.38 -13.14
CA ALA A 17 -12.70 22.92 -13.40
C ALA A 17 -11.84 24.03 -14.02
N GLU A 18 -12.38 24.80 -14.97
CA GLU A 18 -11.70 25.97 -15.57
C GLU A 18 -11.31 27.02 -14.52
N ARG A 19 -12.25 27.46 -13.69
CA ARG A 19 -11.98 28.46 -12.64
C ARG A 19 -10.88 27.98 -11.70
N LEU A 20 -10.94 26.71 -11.28
CA LEU A 20 -9.93 26.14 -10.40
C LEU A 20 -8.56 26.03 -11.07
N LEU A 21 -8.51 25.73 -12.37
CA LEU A 21 -7.27 25.72 -13.13
C LEU A 21 -6.66 27.12 -13.29
N GLU A 22 -7.48 28.15 -13.49
CA GLU A 22 -7.02 29.54 -13.52
C GLU A 22 -6.41 29.98 -12.18
N GLU A 23 -6.99 29.53 -11.07
CA GLU A 23 -6.55 29.91 -9.72
C GLU A 23 -5.35 29.09 -9.21
N TYR A 24 -5.38 27.77 -9.38
CA TYR A 24 -4.41 26.84 -8.77
C TYR A 24 -3.38 26.26 -9.75
N GLY A 25 -3.61 26.41 -11.06
CA GLY A 25 -2.81 25.83 -12.14
C GLY A 25 -2.95 24.31 -12.25
N SER A 26 -2.31 23.72 -13.26
CA SER A 26 -2.17 22.26 -13.42
C SER A 26 -0.73 21.80 -13.07
N PRO A 27 -0.52 20.53 -12.69
CA PRO A 27 -1.54 19.51 -12.44
C PRO A 27 -2.33 19.77 -11.14
N LEU A 28 -3.61 19.38 -11.15
CA LEU A 28 -4.57 19.70 -10.08
C LEU A 28 -5.49 18.51 -9.80
N TYR A 29 -5.54 18.06 -8.55
CA TYR A 29 -6.58 17.17 -8.05
C TYR A 29 -7.73 18.00 -7.49
N VAL A 30 -8.96 17.69 -7.90
CA VAL A 30 -10.19 18.25 -7.35
C VAL A 30 -10.99 17.14 -6.71
N TYR A 31 -11.33 17.29 -5.42
CA TYR A 31 -12.11 16.33 -4.64
C TYR A 31 -13.48 16.92 -4.27
N ASP A 32 -14.56 16.27 -4.68
CA ASP A 32 -15.94 16.67 -4.36
C ASP A 32 -16.41 16.01 -3.05
N VAL A 33 -16.51 16.80 -1.98
CA VAL A 33 -16.90 16.33 -0.64
C VAL A 33 -18.36 15.85 -0.63
N GLY A 34 -19.21 16.41 -1.49
CA GLY A 34 -20.59 15.97 -1.65
C GLY A 34 -20.68 14.51 -2.14
N ARG A 35 -19.78 14.10 -3.04
CA ARG A 35 -19.68 12.70 -3.49
C ARG A 35 -19.24 11.76 -2.37
N VAL A 36 -18.32 12.19 -1.51
CA VAL A 36 -17.88 11.42 -0.34
C VAL A 36 -19.04 11.18 0.64
N ARG A 37 -19.82 12.22 0.95
CA ARG A 37 -21.04 12.09 1.78
C ARG A 37 -22.06 11.14 1.18
N GLU A 38 -22.28 11.22 -0.13
CA GLU A 38 -23.21 10.35 -0.82
C GLU A 38 -22.73 8.88 -0.78
N ALA A 39 -21.45 8.64 -1.02
CA ALA A 39 -20.85 7.30 -0.97
C ALA A 39 -20.94 6.68 0.43
N TYR A 40 -20.65 7.46 1.48
CA TYR A 40 -20.80 7.00 2.86
C TYR A 40 -22.25 6.63 3.19
N ARG A 41 -23.20 7.50 2.86
CA ARG A 41 -24.63 7.26 3.11
C ARG A 41 -25.13 6.03 2.34
N ASP A 42 -24.76 5.92 1.07
CA ASP A 42 -25.20 4.82 0.22
C ASP A 42 -24.63 3.47 0.71
N LEU A 43 -23.35 3.45 1.10
CA LEU A 43 -22.72 2.23 1.62
C LEU A 43 -23.30 1.84 2.98
N THR A 44 -23.40 2.77 3.93
CA THR A 44 -23.98 2.47 5.25
C THR A 44 -25.45 2.03 5.17
N ALA A 45 -26.23 2.56 4.22
CA ALA A 45 -27.57 2.07 3.95
C ALA A 45 -27.59 0.63 3.38
N ALA A 46 -26.56 0.24 2.61
CA ALA A 46 -26.44 -1.11 2.08
C ALA A 46 -25.93 -2.14 3.11
N LEU A 47 -25.17 -1.72 4.13
CA LEU A 47 -24.66 -2.60 5.17
C LEU A 47 -25.78 -3.08 6.12
N PRO A 48 -25.61 -4.23 6.81
CA PRO A 48 -26.47 -4.66 7.91
C PRO A 48 -26.65 -3.58 8.99
N GLU A 49 -27.78 -3.57 9.71
CA GLU A 49 -28.01 -2.61 10.80
C GLU A 49 -26.89 -2.64 11.85
N ASN A 50 -26.61 -1.52 12.54
CA ASN A 50 -25.60 -1.44 13.59
C ASN A 50 -24.16 -1.79 13.17
N SER A 51 -23.88 -1.96 11.88
CA SER A 51 -22.54 -2.19 11.37
C SER A 51 -21.63 -0.98 11.62
N ARG A 52 -20.40 -1.26 12.04
CA ARG A 52 -19.32 -0.26 12.07
C ARG A 52 -18.67 -0.19 10.69
N LEU A 53 -18.35 1.01 10.23
CA LEU A 53 -17.60 1.22 9.00
C LEU A 53 -16.26 1.88 9.32
N TYR A 54 -15.16 1.20 8.99
CA TYR A 54 -13.82 1.77 8.99
C TYR A 54 -13.50 2.35 7.61
N TYR A 55 -13.04 3.59 7.58
CA TYR A 55 -12.38 4.18 6.43
C TYR A 55 -10.92 3.72 6.39
N SER A 56 -10.54 3.02 5.32
CA SER A 56 -9.14 2.63 5.09
C SER A 56 -8.33 3.81 4.55
N LEU A 57 -7.53 4.45 5.40
CA LEU A 57 -6.83 5.71 5.07
C LEU A 57 -5.85 5.56 3.90
N LYS A 58 -5.30 4.36 3.68
CA LYS A 58 -4.45 4.02 2.53
C LYS A 58 -5.04 4.41 1.18
N ALA A 59 -6.37 4.49 1.07
CA ALA A 59 -7.03 4.96 -0.13
C ALA A 59 -6.75 6.45 -0.38
N ASN A 60 -6.95 7.32 0.60
CA ASN A 60 -6.59 8.73 0.53
C ASN A 60 -6.51 9.36 1.94
N PRO A 61 -5.30 9.61 2.47
CA PRO A 61 -5.14 10.17 3.81
C PRO A 61 -5.37 11.69 3.86
N HIS A 62 -5.89 12.34 2.81
CA HIS A 62 -6.11 13.78 2.79
C HIS A 62 -6.98 14.23 3.99
N PRO A 63 -6.49 15.12 4.87
CA PRO A 63 -7.14 15.44 6.15
C PRO A 63 -8.60 15.88 6.01
N GLY A 64 -8.92 16.67 4.97
CA GLY A 64 -10.30 17.11 4.72
C GLY A 64 -11.28 15.98 4.34
N LEU A 65 -10.81 14.92 3.65
CA LEU A 65 -11.64 13.76 3.31
C LEU A 65 -11.82 12.85 4.52
N VAL A 66 -10.74 12.64 5.29
CA VAL A 66 -10.77 11.91 6.55
C VAL A 66 -11.75 12.58 7.51
N ALA A 67 -11.63 13.90 7.71
CA ALA A 67 -12.50 14.66 8.61
C ALA A 67 -13.97 14.60 8.19
N GLU A 68 -14.26 14.57 6.89
CA GLU A 68 -15.64 14.40 6.40
C GLU A 68 -16.21 13.04 6.79
N LEU A 69 -15.47 11.96 6.52
CA LEU A 69 -15.91 10.60 6.83
C LEU A 69 -16.04 10.39 8.35
N THR A 70 -15.11 10.92 9.14
CA THR A 70 -15.19 10.91 10.61
C THR A 70 -16.44 11.62 11.11
N ARG A 71 -16.74 12.82 10.58
CA ARG A 71 -17.97 13.56 10.93
C ARG A 71 -19.24 12.82 10.50
N ALA A 72 -19.19 12.05 9.42
CA ALA A 72 -20.29 11.21 8.98
C ALA A 72 -20.49 9.96 9.86
N GLY A 73 -19.48 9.58 10.65
CA GLY A 73 -19.54 8.47 11.61
C GLY A 73 -18.64 7.28 11.27
N ALA A 74 -17.82 7.36 10.21
CA ALA A 74 -16.80 6.36 9.96
C ALA A 74 -15.75 6.36 11.08
N ARG A 75 -15.20 5.18 11.38
CA ARG A 75 -13.96 5.03 12.15
C ARG A 75 -12.78 4.96 11.19
N ALA A 76 -11.55 5.01 11.68
CA ALA A 76 -10.37 4.96 10.81
C ALA A 76 -9.58 3.67 11.00
N GLU A 77 -9.29 3.00 9.88
CA GLU A 77 -8.30 1.93 9.79
C GLU A 77 -6.99 2.54 9.27
N ILE A 78 -5.92 2.33 10.02
CA ILE A 78 -4.60 2.89 9.78
C ILE A 78 -3.52 1.79 9.77
N THR A 79 -2.45 2.03 9.02
CA THR A 79 -1.33 1.10 8.82
C THR A 79 0.03 1.69 9.16
N SER A 80 0.11 3.01 9.38
CA SER A 80 1.36 3.73 9.59
C SER A 80 1.21 4.95 10.49
N ARG A 81 2.34 5.48 10.99
CA ARG A 81 2.38 6.75 11.75
C ARG A 81 1.82 7.94 10.99
N GLY A 82 2.02 7.99 9.67
CA GLY A 82 1.50 9.06 8.83
C GLY A 82 -0.03 9.04 8.79
N GLU A 83 -0.62 7.86 8.65
CA GLU A 83 -2.07 7.68 8.70
C GLU A 83 -2.63 7.92 10.10
N LEU A 84 -1.90 7.51 11.16
CA LEU A 84 -2.25 7.84 12.55
C LEU A 84 -2.33 9.36 12.74
N ALA A 85 -1.30 10.09 12.32
CA ALA A 85 -1.27 11.55 12.42
C ALA A 85 -2.44 12.18 11.65
N ALA A 86 -2.68 11.75 10.41
CA ALA A 86 -3.79 12.25 9.60
C ALA A 86 -5.17 11.97 10.24
N ALA A 87 -5.37 10.78 10.81
CA ALA A 87 -6.60 10.43 11.51
C ALA A 87 -6.83 11.30 12.75
N LEU A 88 -5.80 11.49 13.58
CA LEU A 88 -5.89 12.32 14.79
C LEU A 88 -6.11 13.79 14.44
N GLU A 89 -5.41 14.33 13.44
CA GLU A 89 -5.59 15.70 12.95
C GLU A 89 -7.00 15.93 12.41
N ALA A 90 -7.58 14.92 11.76
CA ALA A 90 -8.96 14.93 11.28
C ALA A 90 -10.01 14.79 12.42
N GLY A 91 -9.58 14.63 13.67
CA GLY A 91 -10.44 14.54 14.85
C GLY A 91 -10.93 13.14 15.17
N CYS A 92 -10.33 12.08 14.60
CA CYS A 92 -10.62 10.71 15.03
C CYS A 92 -10.04 10.48 16.44
N PRO A 93 -10.83 10.00 17.42
CA PRO A 93 -10.30 9.59 18.70
C PRO A 93 -9.39 8.37 18.53
N GLY A 94 -8.22 8.37 19.21
CA GLY A 94 -7.25 7.28 19.10
C GLY A 94 -7.82 5.92 19.50
N ASP A 95 -8.68 5.89 20.51
CA ASP A 95 -9.33 4.68 21.03
C ASP A 95 -10.41 4.09 20.10
N GLU A 96 -10.79 4.82 19.06
CA GLU A 96 -11.70 4.37 18.02
C GLU A 96 -10.98 3.91 16.73
N LEU A 97 -9.65 4.00 16.70
CA LEU A 97 -8.83 3.56 15.56
C LEU A 97 -8.57 2.05 15.60
N LEU A 98 -8.51 1.44 14.42
CA LEU A 98 -7.99 0.09 14.21
C LEU A 98 -6.61 0.19 13.54
N TYR A 99 -5.54 -0.21 14.25
CA TYR A 99 -4.19 -0.27 13.68
C TYR A 99 -3.93 -1.64 13.06
N SER A 100 -3.79 -1.67 11.74
CA SER A 100 -3.58 -2.87 10.92
C SER A 100 -2.17 -2.92 10.29
N GLY A 101 -1.92 -3.90 9.42
CA GLY A 101 -0.70 -3.99 8.61
C GLY A 101 0.39 -4.88 9.22
N PRO A 102 1.17 -5.62 8.40
CA PRO A 102 2.09 -6.67 8.88
C PRO A 102 3.41 -6.15 9.46
N GLY A 103 3.74 -4.88 9.24
CA GLY A 103 5.07 -4.31 9.51
C GLY A 103 5.21 -3.53 10.81
N LYS A 104 4.32 -3.70 11.80
CA LYS A 104 4.31 -2.86 13.02
C LYS A 104 5.63 -2.98 13.79
N THR A 105 6.35 -1.87 13.90
CA THR A 105 7.61 -1.78 14.65
C THR A 105 7.38 -1.42 16.13
N PRO A 106 8.30 -1.77 17.05
CA PRO A 106 8.18 -1.38 18.45
C PRO A 106 7.99 0.13 18.66
N GLY A 107 8.71 0.95 17.90
CA GLY A 107 8.57 2.41 18.00
C GLY A 107 7.22 2.92 17.48
N GLU A 108 6.62 2.27 16.47
CA GLU A 108 5.27 2.63 15.99
C GLU A 108 4.21 2.28 17.03
N LEU A 109 4.34 1.11 17.65
CA LEU A 109 3.42 0.66 18.69
C LEU A 109 3.50 1.55 19.92
N ASP A 110 4.71 1.90 20.39
CA ASP A 110 4.90 2.85 21.49
C ASP A 110 4.20 4.19 21.23
N GLU A 111 4.41 4.76 20.05
CA GLU A 111 3.77 6.01 19.65
C GLU A 111 2.24 5.87 19.56
N ALA A 112 1.73 4.81 18.92
CA ALA A 112 0.32 4.57 18.76
C ALA A 112 -0.41 4.43 20.10
N VAL A 113 0.14 3.63 21.03
CA VAL A 113 -0.44 3.45 22.37
C VAL A 113 -0.45 4.77 23.15
N ARG A 114 0.66 5.52 23.10
CA ARG A 114 0.78 6.84 23.73
C ARG A 114 -0.26 7.84 23.20
N LEU A 115 -0.54 7.78 21.89
CA LEU A 115 -1.54 8.63 21.22
C LEU A 115 -2.98 8.11 21.36
N GLY A 116 -3.20 7.06 22.15
CA GLY A 116 -4.54 6.60 22.53
C GLY A 116 -5.06 5.41 21.74
N VAL A 117 -4.29 4.83 20.81
CA VAL A 117 -4.72 3.63 20.07
C VAL A 117 -4.88 2.44 21.03
N ARG A 118 -6.02 1.76 20.92
CA ARG A 118 -6.36 0.61 21.78
C ARG A 118 -6.68 -0.68 21.03
N SER A 119 -7.02 -0.59 19.74
CA SER A 119 -7.42 -1.75 18.94
C SER A 119 -6.41 -2.04 17.83
N TYR A 120 -5.96 -3.30 17.74
CA TYR A 120 -4.95 -3.74 16.78
C TYR A 120 -5.43 -4.96 16.00
N SER A 121 -5.25 -4.93 14.69
CA SER A 121 -5.37 -6.12 13.84
C SER A 121 -4.01 -6.80 13.76
N THR A 122 -3.86 -7.91 14.46
CA THR A 122 -2.61 -8.68 14.53
C THR A 122 -2.50 -9.70 13.39
N GLU A 123 -1.29 -9.83 12.87
CA GLU A 123 -1.04 -10.55 11.59
C GLU A 123 -0.28 -11.87 11.80
N SER A 124 0.41 -12.02 12.93
CA SER A 124 1.16 -13.21 13.31
C SER A 124 1.39 -13.25 14.82
N PHE A 125 1.88 -14.37 15.36
CA PHE A 125 2.22 -14.45 16.78
C PHE A 125 3.31 -13.46 17.19
N GLY A 126 4.32 -13.24 16.34
CA GLY A 126 5.35 -12.24 16.61
C GLY A 126 4.80 -10.81 16.59
N ASP A 127 3.81 -10.54 15.76
CA ASP A 127 3.10 -9.25 15.78
C ASP A 127 2.28 -9.09 17.08
N LEU A 128 1.55 -10.13 17.48
CA LEU A 128 0.79 -10.16 18.73
C LEU A 128 1.69 -9.95 19.96
N GLU A 129 2.86 -10.59 20.00
CA GLU A 129 3.87 -10.45 21.04
C GLU A 129 4.41 -9.00 21.11
N ARG A 130 4.67 -8.36 19.96
CA ARG A 130 5.09 -6.95 19.91
C ARG A 130 4.00 -6.01 20.44
N VAL A 131 2.73 -6.23 20.06
CA VAL A 131 1.60 -5.45 20.58
C VAL A 131 1.45 -5.65 22.10
N GLY A 132 1.56 -6.90 22.57
CA GLY A 132 1.57 -7.23 23.99
C GLY A 132 2.64 -6.50 24.79
N ALA A 133 3.89 -6.51 24.30
CA ALA A 133 5.00 -5.79 24.92
C ALA A 133 4.72 -4.28 25.03
N ALA A 134 4.12 -3.67 24.01
CA ALA A 134 3.72 -2.26 24.05
C ALA A 134 2.61 -2.02 25.08
N GLY A 135 1.60 -2.90 25.16
CA GLY A 135 0.56 -2.82 26.20
C GLY A 135 1.14 -2.86 27.61
N VAL A 136 2.03 -3.83 27.88
CA VAL A 136 2.73 -3.96 29.17
C VAL A 136 3.56 -2.71 29.49
N ALA A 137 4.34 -2.21 28.53
CA ALA A 137 5.18 -1.02 28.72
C ALA A 137 4.39 0.23 29.11
N HIS A 138 3.15 0.35 28.60
CA HIS A 138 2.25 1.48 28.89
C HIS A 138 1.26 1.19 30.03
N GLY A 139 1.31 0.01 30.65
CA GLY A 139 0.40 -0.37 31.74
C GLY A 139 -1.07 -0.49 31.31
N VAL A 140 -1.32 -0.85 30.04
CA VAL A 140 -2.66 -0.99 29.46
C VAL A 140 -2.84 -2.38 28.83
N THR A 141 -4.08 -2.85 28.75
CA THR A 141 -4.42 -4.02 27.94
C THR A 141 -4.97 -3.55 26.60
N LEU A 142 -4.34 -3.98 25.51
CA LEU A 142 -4.74 -3.65 24.15
C LEU A 142 -5.68 -4.73 23.59
N ASP A 143 -6.72 -4.31 22.87
CA ASP A 143 -7.65 -5.23 22.26
C ASP A 143 -7.12 -5.64 20.87
N CYS A 144 -7.02 -6.94 20.63
CA CYS A 144 -6.50 -7.51 19.39
C CYS A 144 -7.58 -8.30 18.66
N VAL A 145 -7.76 -8.01 17.37
CA VAL A 145 -8.41 -8.94 16.43
C VAL A 145 -7.33 -9.74 15.70
N LEU A 146 -7.58 -11.03 15.50
CA LEU A 146 -6.70 -11.89 14.71
C LEU A 146 -7.08 -11.75 13.24
N ARG A 147 -6.17 -11.26 12.40
CA ARG A 147 -6.42 -11.24 10.96
C ARG A 147 -6.25 -12.65 10.40
N ILE A 148 -7.23 -13.15 9.66
CA ILE A 148 -7.24 -14.55 9.20
C ILE A 148 -6.95 -14.61 7.70
N ASN A 149 -5.98 -15.45 7.34
CA ASN A 149 -5.72 -15.86 5.96
C ASN A 149 -6.59 -17.09 5.64
N ALA A 150 -7.88 -16.86 5.38
CA ALA A 150 -8.82 -17.94 5.07
C ALA A 150 -8.87 -18.26 3.57
N ALA A 151 -9.10 -19.53 3.22
CA ALA A 151 -9.53 -19.87 1.87
C ALA A 151 -10.84 -19.14 1.54
N GLY A 152 -10.86 -18.40 0.42
CA GLY A 152 -12.05 -17.66 -0.03
C GLY A 152 -13.20 -18.56 -0.50
N ALA A 153 -14.36 -17.96 -0.76
CA ALA A 153 -15.55 -18.70 -1.20
C ALA A 153 -15.31 -19.48 -2.52
N PRO A 154 -16.00 -20.61 -2.76
CA PRO A 154 -15.94 -21.30 -4.05
C PRO A 154 -16.51 -20.43 -5.18
N GLY A 155 -15.70 -20.03 -6.18
CA GLY A 155 -16.15 -19.30 -7.38
C GLY A 155 -15.23 -18.16 -7.90
N GLU A 156 -15.53 -17.58 -9.07
CA GLU A 156 -14.70 -16.52 -9.72
C GLU A 156 -14.99 -15.10 -9.21
N ALA A 157 -14.78 -14.82 -7.92
CA ALA A 157 -14.88 -13.47 -7.37
C ALA A 157 -13.50 -12.75 -7.38
N GLY A 158 -13.23 -11.95 -8.43
CA GLY A 158 -12.17 -10.92 -8.44
C GLY A 158 -10.73 -11.36 -8.08
N LEU A 159 -9.88 -10.38 -7.74
CA LEU A 159 -8.50 -10.60 -7.27
C LEU A 159 -8.54 -10.98 -5.78
N ARG A 160 -8.22 -12.24 -5.46
CA ARG A 160 -8.24 -12.77 -4.09
C ARG A 160 -7.01 -12.31 -3.30
N MET A 161 -7.20 -12.00 -2.02
CA MET A 161 -6.13 -11.55 -1.11
C MET A 161 -5.82 -12.58 0.00
N THR A 162 -6.59 -13.67 0.10
CA THR A 162 -6.45 -14.72 1.13
C THR A 162 -6.51 -16.13 0.52
N GLY A 163 -6.09 -17.14 1.27
CA GLY A 163 -6.18 -18.57 0.88
C GLY A 163 -4.97 -19.11 0.12
N SER A 164 -3.88 -18.34 0.06
CA SER A 164 -2.57 -18.73 -0.46
C SER A 164 -1.47 -18.16 0.44
N ALA A 165 -0.22 -18.59 0.25
CA ALA A 165 0.92 -17.98 0.93
C ALA A 165 0.88 -16.45 0.77
N SER A 166 0.87 -15.76 1.91
CA SER A 166 0.59 -14.33 2.01
C SER A 166 1.34 -13.77 3.22
N GLN A 167 1.79 -12.52 3.12
CA GLN A 167 2.33 -11.79 4.26
C GLN A 167 1.27 -11.33 5.26
N PHE A 168 -0.02 -11.59 4.97
CA PHE A 168 -1.15 -11.09 5.75
C PHE A 168 -1.88 -12.21 6.46
N GLY A 169 -2.16 -11.98 7.74
CA GLY A 169 -2.99 -12.83 8.58
C GLY A 169 -2.38 -14.17 8.96
N PHE A 170 -3.02 -14.81 9.92
CA PHE A 170 -2.72 -16.14 10.38
C PHE A 170 -3.35 -17.18 9.45
N ASP A 171 -2.57 -18.19 9.07
CA ASP A 171 -3.11 -19.43 8.52
C ASP A 171 -3.89 -20.18 9.61
N LEU A 172 -4.98 -20.84 9.22
CA LEU A 172 -5.86 -21.53 10.15
C LEU A 172 -5.13 -22.60 10.96
N ASP A 173 -4.31 -23.41 10.29
CA ASP A 173 -3.59 -24.54 10.91
C ASP A 173 -2.58 -24.04 11.96
N VAL A 174 -1.97 -22.87 11.73
CA VAL A 174 -1.01 -22.26 12.66
C VAL A 174 -1.69 -21.84 13.97
N LEU A 175 -2.94 -21.39 13.91
CA LEU A 175 -3.72 -21.05 15.11
C LEU A 175 -4.12 -22.30 15.90
N THR A 176 -4.43 -23.41 15.22
CA THR A 176 -4.82 -24.67 15.87
C THR A 176 -3.64 -25.44 16.45
N ASP A 177 -2.46 -25.32 15.86
CA ASP A 177 -1.26 -26.00 16.33
C ASP A 177 -0.66 -25.32 17.57
N ALA A 178 -0.84 -24.00 17.70
CA ALA A 178 -0.26 -23.21 18.79
C ALA A 178 -1.24 -22.27 19.51
N PRO A 179 -2.45 -22.72 19.94
CA PRO A 179 -3.46 -21.85 20.55
C PRO A 179 -3.00 -21.25 21.88
N HIS A 180 -2.05 -21.90 22.57
CA HIS A 180 -1.45 -21.38 23.79
C HIS A 180 -0.72 -20.04 23.58
N ARG A 181 -0.22 -19.76 22.37
CA ARG A 181 0.46 -18.50 22.02
C ARG A 181 -0.49 -17.32 21.86
N LEU A 182 -1.81 -17.56 21.84
CA LEU A 182 -2.80 -16.48 21.90
C LEU A 182 -2.90 -15.86 23.31
N LYS A 183 -2.35 -16.54 24.33
CA LYS A 183 -2.25 -16.03 25.69
C LYS A 183 -1.00 -15.17 25.84
N THR A 184 -1.07 -13.96 25.28
CA THR A 184 0.02 -12.97 25.35
C THR A 184 -0.31 -11.91 26.39
N GLU A 185 0.66 -11.58 27.26
CA GLU A 185 0.49 -10.52 28.26
C GLU A 185 0.33 -9.15 27.58
N GLY A 186 -0.45 -8.25 28.19
CA GLY A 186 -0.69 -6.90 27.66
C GLY A 186 -1.74 -6.82 26.54
N VAL A 187 -2.30 -7.95 26.10
CA VAL A 187 -3.36 -7.98 25.08
C VAL A 187 -4.57 -8.81 25.50
N ARG A 188 -5.71 -8.52 24.87
CA ARG A 188 -6.92 -9.33 24.91
C ARG A 188 -7.34 -9.64 23.49
N ILE A 189 -7.50 -10.92 23.15
CA ILE A 189 -8.10 -11.30 21.87
C ILE A 189 -9.60 -11.04 21.94
N VAL A 190 -10.11 -10.13 21.12
CA VAL A 190 -11.51 -9.68 21.11
C VAL A 190 -12.26 -10.05 19.83
N GLY A 191 -11.61 -10.71 18.89
CA GLY A 191 -12.28 -11.29 17.74
C GLY A 191 -11.38 -11.43 16.52
N LEU A 192 -11.98 -11.27 15.35
CA LEU A 192 -11.40 -11.73 14.08
C LEU A 192 -11.53 -10.64 13.01
N HIS A 193 -10.55 -10.58 12.12
CA HIS A 193 -10.52 -9.67 10.99
C HIS A 193 -10.28 -10.45 9.69
N PHE A 194 -11.12 -10.21 8.70
CA PHE A 194 -11.05 -10.80 7.37
C PHE A 194 -10.89 -9.71 6.32
N PHE A 195 -10.05 -9.94 5.31
CA PHE A 195 -9.99 -9.07 4.13
C PHE A 195 -9.90 -9.93 2.87
N PRO A 196 -11.00 -10.61 2.48
CA PRO A 196 -10.95 -11.68 1.49
C PRO A 196 -10.72 -11.16 0.06
N LEU A 197 -11.17 -9.94 -0.23
CA LEU A 197 -11.31 -9.44 -1.59
C LEU A 197 -11.02 -7.95 -1.70
N THR A 198 -10.50 -7.52 -2.85
CA THR A 198 -10.46 -6.12 -3.26
C THR A 198 -11.20 -5.93 -4.59
N ASN A 199 -11.93 -4.83 -4.71
CA ASN A 199 -12.62 -4.40 -5.94
C ASN A 199 -13.46 -5.51 -6.59
N ALA A 200 -14.48 -5.98 -5.86
CA ALA A 200 -15.37 -7.05 -6.28
C ALA A 200 -15.97 -6.82 -7.66
N ARG A 201 -16.09 -7.89 -8.45
CA ARG A 201 -16.65 -7.85 -9.80
C ARG A 201 -18.13 -7.48 -9.80
N ASP A 202 -18.89 -8.05 -8.86
CA ASP A 202 -20.32 -7.87 -8.72
C ASP A 202 -20.76 -8.06 -7.26
N GLU A 203 -21.99 -7.65 -6.96
CA GLU A 203 -22.59 -7.75 -5.62
C GLU A 203 -22.69 -9.21 -5.13
N LYS A 204 -22.99 -10.15 -6.04
CA LYS A 204 -23.14 -11.57 -5.66
C LYS A 204 -21.82 -12.14 -5.14
N GLY A 205 -20.72 -11.87 -5.84
CA GLY A 205 -19.39 -12.27 -5.40
C GLY A 205 -18.98 -11.62 -4.09
N LEU A 206 -19.27 -10.33 -3.92
CA LEU A 206 -19.01 -9.62 -2.66
C LEU A 206 -19.76 -10.27 -1.48
N CYS A 207 -21.07 -10.51 -1.63
CA CYS A 207 -21.87 -11.16 -0.59
C CYS A 207 -21.33 -12.56 -0.27
N ALA A 208 -20.95 -13.35 -1.28
CA ALA A 208 -20.43 -14.70 -1.06
C ALA A 208 -19.16 -14.71 -0.19
N GLU A 209 -18.23 -13.79 -0.43
CA GLU A 209 -16.99 -13.69 0.36
C GLU A 209 -17.24 -13.19 1.80
N ILE A 210 -18.14 -12.22 1.97
CA ILE A 210 -18.54 -11.73 3.30
C ILE A 210 -19.22 -12.85 4.12
N ILE A 211 -20.13 -13.59 3.49
CA ILE A 211 -20.85 -14.71 4.12
C ILE A 211 -19.88 -15.82 4.50
N GLN A 212 -18.92 -16.14 3.63
CA GLN A 212 -17.87 -17.12 3.92
C GLN A 212 -17.02 -16.67 5.12
N SER A 213 -16.66 -15.39 5.19
CA SER A 213 -15.91 -14.84 6.32
C SER A 213 -16.69 -14.92 7.64
N ALA A 214 -17.99 -14.63 7.62
CA ALA A 214 -18.86 -14.77 8.80
C ALA A 214 -18.96 -16.24 9.28
N ARG A 215 -19.05 -17.19 8.34
CA ARG A 215 -19.01 -18.63 8.66
C ARG A 215 -17.67 -19.02 9.30
N THR A 216 -16.56 -18.65 8.67
CA THR A 216 -15.22 -18.95 9.20
C THR A 216 -15.00 -18.30 10.57
N ALA A 217 -15.59 -17.12 10.82
CA ALA A 217 -15.55 -16.49 12.13
C ALA A 217 -16.26 -17.32 13.22
N ALA A 218 -17.42 -17.89 12.91
CA ALA A 218 -18.14 -18.79 13.81
C ALA A 218 -17.37 -20.08 14.09
N GLU A 219 -16.79 -20.70 13.06
CA GLU A 219 -15.96 -21.91 13.19
C GLU A 219 -14.74 -21.65 14.09
N LEU A 220 -14.04 -20.53 13.88
CA LEU A 220 -12.87 -20.14 14.67
C LEU A 220 -13.21 -19.78 16.12
N ARG A 221 -14.37 -19.13 16.35
CA ARG A 221 -14.87 -18.88 17.71
C ARG A 221 -15.00 -20.18 18.49
N ASP A 222 -15.65 -21.17 17.89
CA ASP A 222 -15.93 -22.44 18.56
C ASP A 222 -14.66 -23.26 18.75
N LEU A 223 -13.74 -23.21 17.79
CA LEU A 223 -12.45 -23.92 17.83
C LEU A 223 -11.46 -23.33 18.83
N LEU A 224 -11.35 -22.01 18.90
CA LEU A 224 -10.39 -21.31 19.76
C LEU A 224 -10.96 -20.95 21.14
N GLY A 225 -12.28 -21.03 21.30
CA GLY A 225 -12.96 -20.65 22.55
C GLY A 225 -12.84 -19.15 22.86
N ILE A 226 -12.77 -18.30 21.83
CA ILE A 226 -12.63 -16.84 21.97
C ILE A 226 -13.99 -16.16 22.05
N GLU A 227 -14.12 -15.15 22.91
CA GLU A 227 -15.29 -14.27 22.92
C GLU A 227 -15.18 -13.27 21.76
N LEU A 228 -16.11 -13.33 20.81
CA LEU A 228 -16.17 -12.35 19.72
C LEU A 228 -16.87 -11.08 20.19
N ARG A 229 -16.12 -9.99 20.34
CA ARG A 229 -16.63 -8.62 20.56
C ARG A 229 -16.58 -7.79 19.29
N LEU A 230 -15.64 -8.07 18.40
CA LEU A 230 -15.49 -7.42 17.10
C LEU A 230 -15.24 -8.48 16.02
N VAL A 231 -16.08 -8.50 14.99
CA VAL A 231 -15.81 -9.26 13.76
C VAL A 231 -15.74 -8.28 12.62
N ASP A 232 -14.54 -8.04 12.12
CA ASP A 232 -14.31 -7.21 10.94
C ASP A 232 -14.34 -8.10 9.69
N LEU A 233 -15.35 -7.90 8.85
CA LEU A 233 -15.55 -8.66 7.61
C LEU A 233 -14.83 -8.00 6.42
N GLY A 234 -14.08 -6.93 6.66
CA GLY A 234 -13.24 -6.27 5.68
C GLY A 234 -14.01 -5.53 4.61
N GLY A 235 -13.35 -5.39 3.46
CA GLY A 235 -13.85 -4.61 2.34
C GLY A 235 -14.17 -5.44 1.10
N GLY A 236 -13.69 -4.95 -0.04
CA GLY A 236 -14.01 -5.51 -1.35
C GLY A 236 -15.00 -4.66 -2.16
N PHE A 237 -15.56 -3.60 -1.57
CA PHE A 237 -16.40 -2.64 -2.29
C PHE A 237 -15.63 -2.01 -3.46
N ALA A 238 -16.23 -2.10 -4.64
CA ALA A 238 -15.60 -1.71 -5.89
C ALA A 238 -15.80 -0.22 -6.17
N ALA A 239 -14.87 0.35 -6.95
CA ALA A 239 -15.01 1.69 -7.49
C ALA A 239 -14.31 1.76 -8.85
N PRO A 240 -14.83 2.55 -9.81
CA PRO A 240 -14.08 2.87 -11.01
C PRO A 240 -12.74 3.53 -10.63
N TYR A 241 -11.70 3.30 -11.44
CA TYR A 241 -10.39 3.91 -11.23
C TYR A 241 -9.84 4.44 -12.55
N ALA A 242 -9.60 5.75 -12.63
CA ALA A 242 -9.08 6.41 -13.83
C ALA A 242 -9.89 6.11 -15.11
N VAL A 243 -11.19 5.85 -14.98
CA VAL A 243 -12.13 5.60 -16.08
C VAL A 243 -13.49 6.21 -15.76
N PRO A 244 -14.27 6.68 -16.76
CA PRO A 244 -15.65 7.12 -16.53
C PRO A 244 -16.53 6.00 -15.99
N GLY A 245 -17.58 6.38 -15.25
CA GLY A 245 -18.56 5.48 -14.68
C GLY A 245 -18.88 5.83 -13.24
N ASP A 246 -20.02 5.35 -12.77
CA ASP A 246 -20.48 5.55 -11.40
C ASP A 246 -19.97 4.43 -10.49
N ARG A 247 -19.85 4.74 -9.19
CA ARG A 247 -19.61 3.72 -8.16
C ARG A 247 -20.77 2.70 -8.16
N PRO A 248 -20.49 1.39 -8.01
CA PRO A 248 -21.52 0.37 -7.86
C PRO A 248 -22.47 0.65 -6.68
N ARG A 249 -23.70 0.10 -6.73
CA ARG A 249 -24.62 0.10 -5.59
C ARG A 249 -24.92 -1.34 -5.18
N TYR A 250 -25.27 -1.54 -3.91
CA TYR A 250 -25.43 -2.86 -3.29
C TYR A 250 -26.81 -3.06 -2.65
N PRO A 251 -27.91 -3.10 -3.45
CA PRO A 251 -29.27 -3.17 -2.91
C PRO A 251 -29.63 -4.50 -2.23
N GLY A 252 -28.96 -5.61 -2.58
CA GLY A 252 -29.19 -6.95 -2.01
C GLY A 252 -28.30 -7.28 -0.82
N LEU A 253 -27.21 -6.53 -0.61
CA LEU A 253 -26.19 -6.83 0.39
C LEU A 253 -26.74 -6.92 1.81
N ARG A 254 -27.53 -5.93 2.25
CA ARG A 254 -28.11 -5.90 3.60
C ARG A 254 -28.85 -7.20 3.92
N ALA A 255 -29.76 -7.61 3.04
CA ALA A 255 -30.60 -8.78 3.27
C ALA A 255 -29.76 -10.06 3.32
N ALA A 256 -28.92 -10.28 2.30
CA ALA A 256 -28.11 -11.50 2.18
C ALA A 256 -27.11 -11.65 3.33
N VAL A 257 -26.43 -10.56 3.70
CA VAL A 257 -25.44 -10.60 4.79
C VAL A 257 -26.13 -10.72 6.15
N SER A 258 -27.23 -9.99 6.39
CA SER A 258 -27.94 -10.09 7.68
C SER A 258 -28.46 -11.49 7.98
N GLU A 259 -28.97 -12.20 6.96
CA GLU A 259 -29.40 -13.60 7.09
C GLU A 259 -28.25 -14.51 7.54
N ALA A 260 -27.07 -14.36 6.93
CA ALA A 260 -25.89 -15.11 7.33
C ALA A 260 -25.37 -14.71 8.72
N LEU A 261 -25.43 -13.43 9.09
CA LEU A 261 -25.04 -12.97 10.42
C LEU A 261 -25.98 -13.52 11.51
N ASP A 262 -27.29 -13.60 11.23
CA ASP A 262 -28.27 -14.22 12.14
C ASP A 262 -27.96 -15.71 12.38
N GLU A 263 -27.44 -16.42 11.36
CA GLU A 263 -27.03 -17.82 11.46
C GLU A 263 -25.71 -17.99 12.21
N PHE A 264 -24.66 -17.25 11.82
CA PHE A 264 -23.29 -17.53 12.27
C PHE A 264 -22.84 -16.72 13.50
N LEU A 265 -23.38 -15.51 13.68
CA LEU A 265 -22.95 -14.55 14.71
C LEU A 265 -24.14 -14.07 15.55
N PRO A 266 -24.83 -14.96 16.30
CA PRO A 266 -25.97 -14.58 17.13
C PRO A 266 -25.58 -13.48 18.13
N GLY A 267 -26.43 -12.47 18.30
CA GLY A 267 -26.15 -11.30 19.15
C GLY A 267 -25.61 -10.08 18.38
N TRP A 268 -25.27 -10.22 17.09
CA TRP A 268 -24.73 -9.12 16.29
C TRP A 268 -25.68 -7.92 16.18
N ARG A 269 -27.01 -8.18 16.18
CA ARG A 269 -28.03 -7.13 16.13
C ARG A 269 -28.02 -6.26 17.39
N GLU A 270 -27.65 -6.84 18.52
CA GLU A 270 -27.45 -6.15 19.80
C GLU A 270 -26.04 -5.54 19.95
N GLY A 271 -25.17 -5.72 18.94
CA GLY A 271 -23.79 -5.24 18.94
C GLY A 271 -22.80 -6.16 19.66
N ALA A 272 -23.14 -7.44 19.85
CA ALA A 272 -22.29 -8.43 20.52
C ALA A 272 -22.26 -9.77 19.72
N PRO A 273 -21.39 -9.90 18.70
CA PRO A 273 -20.28 -9.01 18.37
C PRO A 273 -20.70 -7.75 17.61
N GLN A 274 -19.92 -6.68 17.75
CA GLN A 274 -19.92 -5.58 16.80
C GLN A 274 -19.40 -6.11 15.47
N VAL A 275 -20.24 -6.08 14.43
CA VAL A 275 -19.80 -6.38 13.06
C VAL A 275 -19.24 -5.11 12.45
N ALA A 276 -18.08 -5.22 11.78
CA ALA A 276 -17.43 -4.13 11.09
C ALA A 276 -17.14 -4.48 9.62
N PHE A 277 -17.03 -3.43 8.82
CA PHE A 277 -16.60 -3.47 7.42
C PHE A 277 -15.56 -2.40 7.19
N GLU A 278 -14.69 -2.62 6.21
CA GLU A 278 -13.67 -1.67 5.78
C GLU A 278 -13.95 -1.16 4.38
N SER A 279 -13.81 0.14 4.15
CA SER A 279 -13.88 0.67 2.80
C SER A 279 -13.00 1.89 2.64
N GLY A 280 -12.18 1.89 1.60
CA GLY A 280 -11.39 3.04 1.19
C GLY A 280 -11.86 3.54 -0.17
N ARG A 281 -11.60 2.76 -1.24
CA ARG A 281 -11.86 3.21 -2.61
C ARG A 281 -13.31 3.54 -2.92
N HIS A 282 -14.26 2.82 -2.31
CA HIS A 282 -15.66 3.03 -2.59
C HIS A 282 -16.16 4.37 -2.02
N LEU A 283 -15.55 4.82 -0.92
CA LEU A 283 -15.95 6.04 -0.23
C LEU A 283 -15.38 7.31 -0.87
N VAL A 284 -14.18 7.24 -1.45
CA VAL A 284 -13.50 8.44 -1.97
C VAL A 284 -13.14 8.34 -3.46
N GLY A 285 -13.19 7.16 -4.07
CA GLY A 285 -12.68 6.92 -5.43
C GLY A 285 -13.30 7.84 -6.48
N ASP A 286 -14.63 7.95 -6.49
CA ASP A 286 -15.38 8.75 -7.45
C ASP A 286 -15.49 10.24 -7.09
N SER A 287 -14.93 10.65 -5.94
CA SER A 287 -14.88 12.06 -5.55
C SER A 287 -13.77 12.84 -6.26
N GLY A 288 -12.72 12.15 -6.73
CA GLY A 288 -11.50 12.80 -7.22
C GLY A 288 -11.36 12.83 -8.73
N THR A 289 -10.94 13.98 -9.26
CA THR A 289 -10.56 14.17 -10.66
C THR A 289 -9.19 14.82 -10.76
N LEU A 290 -8.30 14.28 -11.59
CA LEU A 290 -7.02 14.91 -11.93
C LEU A 290 -7.18 15.71 -13.23
N LEU A 291 -6.84 16.99 -13.18
CA LEU A 291 -6.76 17.90 -14.31
C LEU A 291 -5.28 18.12 -14.66
N THR A 292 -4.91 17.89 -15.92
CA THR A 292 -3.54 18.01 -16.43
C THR A 292 -3.53 18.70 -17.79
N THR A 293 -2.47 19.45 -18.06
CA THR A 293 -2.31 20.20 -19.31
C THR A 293 -1.37 19.46 -20.26
N VAL A 294 -1.74 19.38 -21.52
CA VAL A 294 -0.88 18.93 -22.61
C VAL A 294 0.19 19.98 -22.85
N THR A 295 1.44 19.67 -22.50
CA THR A 295 2.59 20.55 -22.72
C THR A 295 3.05 20.54 -24.17
N ASP A 296 3.06 19.37 -24.81
CA ASP A 296 3.51 19.20 -26.19
C ASP A 296 2.73 18.11 -26.92
N VAL A 297 2.62 18.24 -28.24
CA VAL A 297 2.08 17.20 -29.13
C VAL A 297 3.06 16.96 -30.25
N LYS A 298 3.54 15.72 -30.39
CA LYS A 298 4.54 15.36 -31.40
C LYS A 298 4.27 14.02 -32.04
N ASP A 299 4.70 13.90 -33.28
CA ASP A 299 4.71 12.64 -34.01
C ASP A 299 6.12 12.02 -33.93
N SER A 300 6.21 10.77 -33.51
CA SER A 300 7.46 10.02 -33.42
C SER A 300 7.27 8.62 -33.96
N ARG A 301 8.03 8.28 -35.02
CA ARG A 301 8.05 6.95 -35.64
C ARG A 301 6.64 6.39 -35.95
N GLY A 302 5.75 7.25 -36.45
CA GLY A 302 4.38 6.87 -36.81
C GLY A 302 3.39 6.79 -35.65
N SER A 303 3.79 7.19 -34.44
CA SER A 303 2.90 7.33 -33.28
C SER A 303 2.81 8.78 -32.85
N ARG A 304 1.58 9.25 -32.61
CA ARG A 304 1.33 10.57 -32.01
C ARG A 304 1.41 10.49 -30.49
N PHE A 305 2.09 11.45 -29.88
CA PHE A 305 2.25 11.58 -28.44
C PHE A 305 1.68 12.92 -27.97
N ALA A 306 0.94 12.90 -26.86
CA ALA A 306 0.63 14.07 -26.07
C ALA A 306 1.42 13.98 -24.77
N VAL A 307 2.34 14.91 -24.58
CA VAL A 307 3.15 15.03 -23.37
C VAL A 307 2.38 15.88 -22.38
N LEU A 308 2.15 15.36 -21.18
CA LEU A 308 1.36 15.99 -20.14
C LEU A 308 2.27 16.61 -19.08
N ASP A 309 1.79 17.61 -18.35
CA ASP A 309 2.45 18.14 -17.15
C ASP A 309 2.29 17.23 -15.91
N SER A 310 1.71 16.05 -16.12
CA SER A 310 1.48 15.01 -15.12
C SER A 310 1.82 13.65 -15.70
N GLY A 311 2.26 12.72 -14.85
CA GLY A 311 2.65 11.37 -15.25
C GLY A 311 2.44 10.36 -14.14
N ILE A 312 3.17 9.25 -14.17
CA ILE A 312 3.15 8.21 -13.12
C ILE A 312 3.62 8.74 -11.74
N ASN A 313 4.28 9.89 -11.71
CA ASN A 313 4.61 10.61 -10.48
C ASN A 313 3.39 11.21 -9.76
N HIS A 314 2.28 11.44 -10.46
CA HIS A 314 1.05 12.04 -9.91
C HIS A 314 -0.20 11.17 -10.11
N LEU A 315 -0.15 10.22 -11.05
CA LEU A 315 -1.16 9.20 -11.29
C LEU A 315 -0.47 7.86 -11.57
N GLY A 316 0.37 7.42 -10.63
CA GLY A 316 1.03 6.12 -10.68
C GLY A 316 0.05 4.98 -10.36
N GLY A 317 -0.93 5.25 -9.50
CA GLY A 317 -1.86 4.23 -9.04
C GLY A 317 -1.13 3.08 -8.36
N LEU A 318 -1.40 1.87 -8.83
CA LEU A 318 -0.71 0.66 -8.43
C LEU A 318 0.44 0.33 -9.38
N SER A 319 1.16 1.32 -9.93
CA SER A 319 2.29 1.08 -10.84
C SER A 319 3.40 0.22 -10.21
N GLY A 320 3.49 0.17 -8.87
CA GLY A 320 4.30 -0.82 -8.14
C GLY A 320 3.85 -2.29 -8.31
N LEU A 321 2.65 -2.54 -8.84
CA LEU A 321 2.12 -3.87 -9.19
C LEU A 321 2.40 -4.28 -10.64
N GLY A 322 3.22 -3.53 -11.38
CA GLY A 322 3.70 -3.92 -12.71
C GLY A 322 2.65 -3.92 -13.83
N ARG A 323 1.49 -3.29 -13.64
CA ARG A 323 0.43 -3.19 -14.66
C ARG A 323 0.06 -1.75 -14.95
N LEU A 324 0.17 -1.35 -16.21
CA LEU A 324 -0.50 -0.15 -16.72
C LEU A 324 -2.00 -0.46 -16.83
N LEU A 325 -2.80 0.17 -15.96
CA LEU A 325 -4.26 0.13 -16.09
C LEU A 325 -4.66 0.96 -17.31
N PRO A 326 -5.69 0.56 -18.09
CA PRO A 326 -6.16 1.33 -19.22
C PRO A 326 -6.91 2.58 -18.74
N MET A 327 -6.15 3.63 -18.40
CA MET A 327 -6.70 4.91 -17.95
C MET A 327 -7.37 5.63 -19.12
N LYS A 328 -8.51 6.28 -18.85
CA LYS A 328 -9.29 7.04 -19.82
C LYS A 328 -9.37 8.49 -19.37
N ALA A 329 -8.69 9.35 -20.11
CA ALA A 329 -8.84 10.78 -20.02
C ALA A 329 -10.03 11.27 -20.86
N ARG A 330 -10.60 12.42 -20.50
CA ARG A 330 -11.46 13.22 -21.39
C ARG A 330 -10.86 14.61 -21.59
N PRO A 331 -10.91 15.21 -22.78
CA PRO A 331 -10.61 16.63 -22.93
C PRO A 331 -11.64 17.46 -22.17
N LEU A 332 -11.21 18.50 -21.47
CA LEU A 332 -12.13 19.43 -20.80
C LEU A 332 -12.92 20.25 -21.83
N HIS A 333 -12.28 20.55 -22.97
CA HIS A 333 -12.90 21.24 -24.09
C HIS A 333 -12.67 20.46 -25.38
N THR A 334 -13.74 20.21 -26.10
CA THR A 334 -13.68 19.77 -27.49
C THR A 334 -14.33 20.83 -28.37
N GLY A 335 -13.63 21.26 -29.43
CA GLY A 335 -14.28 22.06 -30.47
C GLY A 335 -15.35 21.22 -31.16
N GLN A 336 -16.42 21.86 -31.66
CA GLN A 336 -17.54 21.16 -32.31
C GLN A 336 -17.11 20.24 -33.48
N ASP A 337 -15.99 20.56 -34.15
CA ASP A 337 -15.42 19.78 -35.27
C ASP A 337 -14.06 19.13 -34.93
N ALA A 338 -13.76 18.92 -33.64
CA ALA A 338 -12.48 18.34 -33.25
C ALA A 338 -12.39 16.86 -33.67
N ALA A 339 -11.47 16.56 -34.60
CA ALA A 339 -11.21 15.19 -35.01
C ALA A 339 -10.70 14.34 -33.83
N THR A 340 -11.24 13.12 -33.73
CA THR A 340 -10.74 12.09 -32.81
C THR A 340 -9.48 11.47 -33.39
N GLU A 341 -8.41 11.47 -32.62
CA GLU A 341 -7.12 10.93 -33.01
C GLU A 341 -6.63 9.90 -32.00
N ARG A 342 -5.86 8.93 -32.49
CA ARG A 342 -5.19 7.94 -31.65
C ARG A 342 -3.87 8.52 -31.14
N VAL A 343 -3.76 8.70 -29.83
CA VAL A 343 -2.61 9.33 -29.17
C VAL A 343 -2.08 8.49 -28.01
N THR A 344 -0.78 8.55 -27.79
CA THR A 344 -0.14 8.03 -26.57
C THR A 344 0.00 9.17 -25.56
N LEU A 345 -0.55 8.98 -24.36
CA LEU A 345 -0.44 9.93 -23.25
C LEU A 345 0.84 9.62 -22.48
N ALA A 346 1.82 10.51 -22.58
CA ALA A 346 3.10 10.42 -21.89
C ALA A 346 3.20 11.53 -20.84
N GLY A 347 3.83 11.24 -19.71
CA GLY A 347 4.11 12.25 -18.70
C GLY A 347 5.44 12.98 -18.94
N PRO A 348 5.86 13.85 -18.00
CA PRO A 348 7.02 14.71 -18.14
C PRO A 348 8.35 14.08 -17.69
N LEU A 349 8.34 12.85 -17.18
CA LEU A 349 9.51 12.23 -16.55
C LEU A 349 10.51 11.72 -17.60
N CYS A 350 11.80 11.74 -17.26
CA CYS A 350 12.88 11.25 -18.12
C CYS A 350 12.99 9.70 -18.10
N THR A 351 11.86 8.99 -18.20
CA THR A 351 11.80 7.53 -18.27
C THR A 351 10.79 7.09 -19.32
N PRO A 352 11.10 6.08 -20.16
CA PRO A 352 10.15 5.55 -21.13
C PRO A 352 8.92 4.88 -20.50
N ALA A 353 8.96 4.61 -19.18
CA ALA A 353 7.84 4.04 -18.43
C ALA A 353 6.76 5.07 -18.08
N ASP A 354 7.00 6.37 -18.28
CA ASP A 354 6.06 7.43 -17.92
C ASP A 354 4.95 7.59 -18.96
N LEU A 355 4.02 6.63 -18.94
CA LEU A 355 2.89 6.55 -19.84
C LEU A 355 1.61 6.33 -19.05
N LEU A 356 0.62 7.18 -19.28
CA LEU A 356 -0.71 7.02 -18.69
C LEU A 356 -1.68 6.27 -19.61
N GLY A 357 -1.37 6.18 -20.92
CA GLY A 357 -2.17 5.41 -21.86
C GLY A 357 -1.52 5.31 -23.24
N ARG A 358 -1.70 4.17 -23.91
CA ARG A 358 -1.21 3.93 -25.27
C ARG A 358 -2.38 3.82 -26.23
N GLY A 359 -2.32 4.55 -27.34
CA GLY A 359 -3.34 4.49 -28.38
C GLY A 359 -4.75 4.89 -27.90
N VAL A 360 -4.81 5.87 -26.98
CA VAL A 360 -6.06 6.45 -26.48
C VAL A 360 -6.70 7.27 -27.59
N GLU A 361 -8.00 7.15 -27.78
CA GLU A 361 -8.74 7.94 -28.75
C GLU A 361 -9.27 9.21 -28.08
N LEU A 362 -8.78 10.38 -28.52
CA LEU A 362 -9.13 11.68 -27.95
C LEU A 362 -9.37 12.70 -29.06
N ALA A 363 -10.39 13.54 -28.87
CA ALA A 363 -10.69 14.64 -29.77
C ALA A 363 -9.98 15.92 -29.33
N GLY A 364 -9.43 16.67 -30.28
CA GLY A 364 -8.96 18.05 -30.03
C GLY A 364 -7.69 18.17 -29.18
N VAL A 365 -6.84 17.14 -29.19
CA VAL A 365 -5.56 17.13 -28.46
C VAL A 365 -4.58 18.11 -29.10
N ARG A 366 -4.18 19.13 -28.35
CA ARG A 366 -3.21 20.16 -28.74
C ARG A 366 -2.43 20.65 -27.53
N SER A 367 -1.26 21.26 -27.72
CA SER A 367 -0.57 21.95 -26.63
C SER A 367 -1.49 23.01 -26.00
N GLY A 368 -1.49 23.07 -24.66
CA GLY A 368 -2.40 23.87 -23.84
C GLY A 368 -3.79 23.25 -23.63
N ALA A 369 -4.15 22.14 -24.28
CA ALA A 369 -5.41 21.45 -23.99
C ALA A 369 -5.36 20.81 -22.60
N VAL A 370 -6.48 20.86 -21.88
CA VAL A 370 -6.62 20.23 -20.57
C VAL A 370 -7.30 18.87 -20.72
N LEU A 371 -6.74 17.86 -20.07
CA LEU A 371 -7.32 16.54 -19.93
C LEU A 371 -7.74 16.30 -18.48
N ALA A 372 -8.90 15.69 -18.30
CA ALA A 372 -9.43 15.26 -17.01
C ALA A 372 -9.42 13.73 -16.90
N PHE A 373 -8.84 13.21 -15.83
CA PHE A 373 -8.90 11.80 -15.43
C PHE A 373 -9.89 11.68 -14.27
N PRO A 374 -11.07 11.07 -14.49
CA PRO A 374 -12.08 10.93 -13.44
C PRO A 374 -11.76 9.75 -12.52
N ASN A 375 -12.43 9.71 -11.37
CA ASN A 375 -12.42 8.56 -10.46
C ASN A 375 -11.00 8.20 -9.96
N VAL A 376 -10.26 9.23 -9.54
CA VAL A 376 -8.88 9.11 -9.02
C VAL A 376 -8.78 9.61 -7.57
N GLY A 377 -9.91 9.64 -6.85
CA GLY A 377 -9.95 10.05 -5.46
C GLY A 377 -9.36 9.05 -4.47
N ALA A 378 -9.19 7.79 -4.89
CA ALA A 378 -8.53 6.74 -4.13
C ALA A 378 -7.32 6.22 -4.88
N TYR A 379 -6.17 6.14 -4.21
CA TYR A 379 -4.90 5.67 -4.75
C TYR A 379 -4.41 6.46 -5.98
N GLY A 380 -4.93 7.68 -6.20
CA GLY A 380 -4.43 8.59 -7.22
C GLY A 380 -3.09 9.15 -6.77
N LEU A 381 -3.11 10.33 -6.16
CA LEU A 381 -1.89 10.99 -5.72
C LEU A 381 -1.14 10.22 -4.61
N SER A 382 -1.88 9.69 -3.63
CA SER A 382 -1.33 9.01 -2.44
C SER A 382 -0.51 7.75 -2.74
N ALA A 383 -0.72 7.10 -3.89
CA ALA A 383 0.02 5.91 -4.32
C ALA A 383 0.99 6.22 -5.49
N SER A 384 1.32 7.49 -5.72
CA SER A 384 2.16 7.90 -6.86
C SER A 384 3.63 8.15 -6.48
N LEU A 385 4.50 8.24 -7.49
CA LEU A 385 5.96 8.42 -7.31
C LEU A 385 6.35 9.88 -7.02
N LEU A 386 5.81 10.47 -5.95
CA LEU A 386 5.94 11.90 -5.62
C LEU A 386 7.39 12.39 -5.47
N GLY A 387 8.29 11.52 -4.96
CA GLY A 387 9.70 11.85 -4.78
C GLY A 387 10.57 11.65 -6.03
N PHE A 388 10.03 11.05 -7.09
CA PHE A 388 10.81 10.71 -8.27
C PHE A 388 11.10 11.94 -9.12
N LEU A 389 12.39 12.17 -9.39
CA LEU A 389 12.92 13.32 -10.15
C LEU A 389 12.58 14.71 -9.55
N GLY A 390 12.06 14.77 -8.32
CA GLY A 390 11.84 16.03 -7.58
C GLY A 390 10.81 16.97 -8.19
N HIS A 391 9.86 16.45 -8.97
CA HIS A 391 8.76 17.27 -9.49
C HIS A 391 7.84 17.75 -8.36
N ARG A 392 7.26 18.93 -8.54
CA ARG A 392 6.29 19.49 -7.58
C ARG A 392 5.00 18.66 -7.64
N ALA A 393 4.48 18.28 -6.47
CA ALA A 393 3.17 17.63 -6.39
C ALA A 393 2.04 18.53 -6.93
N PRO A 394 0.94 17.95 -7.46
CA PRO A 394 -0.27 18.68 -7.81
C PRO A 394 -0.82 19.44 -6.62
N ALA A 395 -1.57 20.51 -6.87
CA ALA A 395 -2.46 21.03 -5.84
C ALA A 395 -3.61 20.03 -5.63
N GLU A 396 -4.11 19.94 -4.40
CA GLU A 396 -5.29 19.18 -4.01
C GLU A 396 -6.34 20.17 -3.51
N VAL A 397 -7.46 20.29 -4.22
CA VAL A 397 -8.53 21.23 -3.90
C VAL A 397 -9.80 20.47 -3.55
N LEU A 398 -10.34 20.72 -2.36
CA LEU A 398 -11.60 20.15 -1.91
C LEU A 398 -12.70 21.16 -2.18
N VAL A 399 -13.79 20.68 -2.76
CA VAL A 399 -14.97 21.48 -3.07
C VAL A 399 -16.23 20.91 -2.44
N ASP A 400 -17.14 21.79 -2.05
CA ASP A 400 -18.50 21.46 -1.63
C ASP A 400 -19.47 22.29 -2.47
N GLY A 401 -20.06 21.66 -3.49
CA GLY A 401 -20.75 22.39 -4.56
C GLY A 401 -19.78 23.28 -5.33
N ASP A 402 -20.02 24.60 -5.32
CA ASP A 402 -19.17 25.60 -5.97
C ASP A 402 -18.13 26.23 -5.03
N GLU A 403 -18.17 25.93 -3.73
CA GLU A 403 -17.24 26.51 -2.74
C GLU A 403 -15.96 25.69 -2.60
N VAL A 404 -14.82 26.37 -2.53
CA VAL A 404 -13.53 25.76 -2.18
C VAL A 404 -13.43 25.67 -0.66
N VAL A 405 -13.38 24.44 -0.15
CA VAL A 405 -13.27 24.14 1.28
C VAL A 405 -11.83 24.20 1.75
N SER A 406 -10.91 23.66 0.95
CA SER A 406 -9.48 23.68 1.25
C SER A 406 -8.65 23.50 -0.03
N ALA A 407 -7.47 24.10 -0.07
CA ALA A 407 -6.49 23.92 -1.13
C ALA A 407 -5.12 23.65 -0.51
N THR A 408 -4.57 22.46 -0.74
CA THR A 408 -3.29 22.03 -0.17
C THR A 408 -2.36 21.51 -1.27
N ARG A 409 -1.09 21.28 -0.91
CA ARG A 409 -0.12 20.65 -1.80
C ARG A 409 0.92 19.93 -0.94
N LEU A 410 1.20 18.69 -1.29
CA LEU A 410 2.27 17.92 -0.65
C LEU A 410 3.65 18.53 -0.96
N ALA A 411 4.50 18.58 0.06
CA ALA A 411 5.88 19.04 -0.05
C ALA A 411 6.82 18.03 0.62
N LEU A 412 7.90 17.70 -0.07
CA LEU A 412 8.94 16.81 0.46
C LEU A 412 10.05 17.66 1.07
N HIS A 413 10.28 17.48 2.37
CA HIS A 413 11.31 18.18 3.11
C HIS A 413 12.39 17.21 3.56
N ARG A 414 13.67 17.58 3.40
CA ARG A 414 14.79 16.82 3.96
C ARG A 414 15.00 17.24 5.40
N GLN A 415 14.85 16.29 6.32
CA GLN A 415 15.20 16.49 7.72
C GLN A 415 16.65 16.04 7.96
N GLN A 416 17.43 16.85 8.66
CA GLN A 416 18.76 16.46 9.12
C GLN A 416 18.61 15.49 10.29
N ILE A 417 19.31 14.37 10.22
CA ILE A 417 19.40 13.38 11.30
C ILE A 417 20.85 13.42 11.81
N PRO A 418 21.10 13.41 13.14
CA PRO A 418 22.45 13.43 13.66
C PRO A 418 23.29 12.28 13.11
N ALA A 419 24.48 12.61 12.60
CA ALA A 419 25.45 11.58 12.23
C ALA A 419 25.94 10.88 13.50
N VAL A 420 25.71 9.58 13.61
CA VAL A 420 26.30 8.78 14.69
C VAL A 420 27.74 8.50 14.30
N THR A 421 28.68 9.32 14.78
CA THR A 421 30.10 9.01 14.68
C THR A 421 30.42 7.91 15.69
N ARG A 422 30.53 6.66 15.23
CA ARG A 422 31.16 5.61 16.04
C ARG A 422 32.66 5.92 16.13
N PRO A 423 33.29 5.84 17.32
CA PRO A 423 34.75 5.91 17.38
C PRO A 423 35.32 4.77 16.55
N SER A 424 36.26 5.08 15.64
CA SER A 424 37.02 4.08 14.90
C SER A 424 37.66 3.13 15.91
N PRO A 425 37.61 1.80 15.71
CA PRO A 425 38.36 0.87 16.55
C PRO A 425 39.81 1.35 16.58
N ALA A 426 40.37 1.51 17.77
CA ALA A 426 41.78 1.81 17.90
C ALA A 426 42.55 0.70 17.18
N THR A 427 43.34 1.06 16.17
CA THR A 427 44.29 0.16 15.53
C THR A 427 45.27 -0.33 16.59
N THR A 428 44.97 -1.48 17.20
CA THR A 428 45.97 -2.26 17.91
C THR A 428 46.88 -2.84 16.83
N GLU A 429 48.07 -2.27 16.70
CA GLU A 429 49.21 -2.88 16.01
C GLU A 429 49.54 -4.21 16.71
N ASN A 430 48.87 -5.29 16.29
CA ASN A 430 49.34 -6.64 16.54
C ASN A 430 49.98 -7.13 15.25
N GLY A 431 51.30 -7.31 15.31
CA GLY A 431 52.07 -7.89 14.21
C GLY A 431 51.53 -9.26 13.84
N SER A 432 51.11 -9.40 12.58
CA SER A 432 50.80 -10.69 11.99
C SER A 432 52.09 -11.33 11.49
N GLU A 433 52.58 -12.32 12.25
CA GLU A 433 53.40 -13.38 11.71
C GLU A 433 52.66 -14.03 10.53
N GLY A 434 53.39 -14.27 9.43
CA GLY A 434 52.83 -14.88 8.23
C GLY A 434 52.32 -16.30 8.51
N ALA A 435 51.01 -16.48 8.38
CA ALA A 435 50.38 -17.79 8.28
C ALA A 435 50.14 -18.10 6.79
N ASP A 436 50.59 -19.28 6.40
CA ASP A 436 50.52 -19.88 5.07
C ASP A 436 49.04 -20.13 4.68
N MET A 437 48.53 -19.34 3.73
CA MET A 437 47.14 -19.34 3.24
C MET A 437 46.92 -20.47 2.22
N SER A 438 47.02 -21.73 2.65
CA SER A 438 46.95 -22.90 1.76
C SER A 438 45.57 -23.53 1.57
N GLU A 439 44.48 -22.86 1.93
CA GLU A 439 43.13 -23.26 1.51
C GLU A 439 42.41 -22.05 0.88
N GLN A 440 42.60 -21.86 -0.42
CA GLN A 440 41.77 -20.95 -1.21
C GLN A 440 40.39 -21.60 -1.31
N TRP A 441 39.40 -20.93 -0.71
CA TRP A 441 37.93 -21.08 -0.77
C TRP A 441 37.30 -22.33 -1.43
N ASP A 442 36.10 -22.71 -0.97
CA ASP A 442 35.41 -23.86 -1.58
C ASP A 442 34.85 -23.58 -2.99
N GLU A 443 34.56 -24.66 -3.73
CA GLU A 443 34.05 -24.59 -5.12
C GLU A 443 32.74 -23.80 -5.24
N ALA A 444 31.93 -23.77 -4.17
CA ALA A 444 30.66 -23.04 -4.17
C ALA A 444 30.90 -21.52 -4.21
N PHE A 445 31.93 -21.03 -3.53
CA PHE A 445 32.32 -19.62 -3.55
C PHE A 445 32.77 -19.20 -4.94
N GLU A 446 33.62 -20.02 -5.55
CA GLU A 446 34.14 -19.74 -6.88
C GLU A 446 33.04 -19.80 -7.94
N GLY A 447 32.13 -20.77 -7.84
CA GLY A 447 30.96 -20.90 -8.71
C GLY A 447 30.07 -19.67 -8.67
N LEU A 448 29.75 -19.19 -7.47
CA LEU A 448 28.95 -17.98 -7.24
C LEU A 448 29.60 -16.74 -7.86
N LEU A 449 30.90 -16.54 -7.62
CA LEU A 449 31.60 -15.37 -8.19
C LEU A 449 31.63 -15.41 -9.72
N LYS A 450 31.78 -16.59 -10.33
CA LYS A 450 31.75 -16.76 -11.79
C LYS A 450 30.37 -16.55 -12.39
N GLU A 451 29.31 -16.92 -11.68
CA GLU A 451 27.92 -16.69 -12.10
C GLU A 451 27.60 -15.19 -12.14
N ILE A 452 27.98 -14.46 -11.09
CA ILE A 452 27.65 -13.05 -10.93
C ILE A 452 28.61 -12.13 -11.71
N LEU A 453 29.85 -12.56 -11.92
CA LEU A 453 30.89 -11.78 -12.62
C LEU A 453 31.31 -12.49 -13.92
N PRO A 454 30.63 -12.24 -15.05
CA PRO A 454 30.87 -12.97 -16.31
C PRO A 454 32.32 -12.88 -16.83
N ARG A 455 33.00 -11.75 -16.61
CA ARG A 455 34.41 -11.57 -17.00
C ARG A 455 35.39 -12.37 -16.14
N LEU A 456 34.94 -12.83 -14.97
CA LEU A 456 35.71 -13.74 -14.12
C LEU A 456 35.59 -15.18 -14.65
N ALA A 457 34.40 -15.59 -15.13
CA ALA A 457 34.18 -16.89 -15.75
C ALA A 457 35.04 -17.10 -17.03
N GLU A 458 35.27 -16.05 -17.81
CA GLU A 458 36.10 -16.08 -19.02
C GLU A 458 37.60 -16.37 -18.74
N ARG A 459 38.07 -16.16 -17.51
CA ARG A 459 39.50 -16.29 -17.14
C ARG A 459 39.92 -17.71 -16.75
N GLY A 460 38.98 -18.64 -16.59
CA GLY A 460 39.26 -20.01 -16.18
C GLY A 460 39.46 -20.15 -14.66
N GLU A 461 40.65 -19.81 -14.16
CA GLU A 461 41.00 -19.89 -12.72
C GLU A 461 40.80 -18.54 -12.01
N VAL A 462 40.18 -18.56 -10.82
CA VAL A 462 40.02 -17.39 -9.96
C VAL A 462 41.23 -17.29 -9.04
N GLY A 463 42.04 -16.24 -9.22
CA GLY A 463 43.18 -15.96 -8.34
C GLY A 463 42.78 -15.11 -7.12
N PRO A 464 43.48 -15.26 -5.98
CA PRO A 464 43.21 -14.55 -4.71
C PRO A 464 43.25 -13.04 -4.80
N ASP A 465 44.10 -12.52 -5.68
CA ASP A 465 44.37 -11.09 -5.82
C ASP A 465 43.72 -10.47 -7.07
N ILE A 466 42.80 -11.19 -7.74
CA ILE A 466 42.09 -10.63 -8.89
C ILE A 466 41.24 -9.46 -8.41
N SER A 467 41.40 -8.30 -9.06
CA SER A 467 40.54 -7.14 -8.79
C SER A 467 39.10 -7.43 -9.21
N LEU A 468 38.19 -7.56 -8.24
CA LEU A 468 36.76 -7.80 -8.50
C LEU A 468 36.15 -6.66 -9.32
N LYS A 469 36.55 -5.42 -9.03
CA LYS A 469 36.15 -4.24 -9.82
C LYS A 469 36.57 -4.34 -11.29
N ALA A 470 37.77 -4.86 -11.58
CA ALA A 470 38.25 -5.02 -12.95
C ALA A 470 37.48 -6.09 -13.73
N VAL A 471 36.91 -7.08 -13.04
CA VAL A 471 36.07 -8.14 -13.63
C VAL A 471 34.57 -7.84 -13.58
N GLY A 472 34.18 -6.60 -13.23
CA GLY A 472 32.81 -6.12 -13.38
C GLY A 472 32.00 -6.04 -12.10
N LEU A 473 32.63 -6.10 -10.91
CA LEU A 473 31.94 -5.84 -9.66
C LEU A 473 31.62 -4.34 -9.54
N ASP A 474 30.38 -3.98 -9.86
CA ASP A 474 29.78 -2.68 -9.59
C ASP A 474 28.88 -2.72 -8.34
N SER A 475 28.23 -1.61 -7.99
CA SER A 475 27.40 -1.53 -6.79
C SER A 475 26.19 -2.46 -6.81
N LEU A 476 25.67 -2.84 -7.99
CA LEU A 476 24.54 -3.76 -8.09
C LEU A 476 25.03 -5.21 -7.95
N ALA A 477 26.12 -5.56 -8.63
CA ALA A 477 26.77 -6.86 -8.52
C ALA A 477 27.30 -7.11 -7.09
N MET A 478 27.73 -6.07 -6.37
CA MET A 478 28.13 -6.17 -4.97
C MET A 478 26.98 -6.66 -4.08
N VAL A 479 25.79 -6.08 -4.24
CA VAL A 479 24.59 -6.50 -3.50
C VAL A 479 24.23 -7.95 -3.84
N GLU A 480 24.31 -8.32 -5.12
CA GLU A 480 24.02 -9.68 -5.58
C GLU A 480 25.04 -10.70 -5.04
N VAL A 481 26.32 -10.35 -4.96
CA VAL A 481 27.37 -11.17 -4.34
C VAL A 481 27.09 -11.39 -2.86
N VAL A 482 26.76 -10.33 -2.10
CA VAL A 482 26.45 -10.42 -0.67
C VAL A 482 25.25 -11.34 -0.43
N ILE A 483 24.13 -11.09 -1.12
CA ILE A 483 22.91 -11.89 -0.98
C ILE A 483 23.18 -13.37 -1.33
N SER A 484 23.93 -13.62 -2.40
CA SER A 484 24.23 -14.98 -2.83
C SER A 484 25.14 -15.70 -1.83
N ILE A 485 26.08 -15.00 -1.21
CA ILE A 485 26.96 -15.57 -0.16
C ILE A 485 26.13 -15.90 1.08
N GLU A 486 25.29 -14.97 1.56
CA GLU A 486 24.42 -15.21 2.71
C GLU A 486 23.53 -16.43 2.50
N ASN A 487 22.92 -16.56 1.32
CA ASN A 487 22.08 -17.69 0.97
C ASN A 487 22.86 -19.02 0.85
N THR A 488 24.02 -19.01 0.20
CA THR A 488 24.82 -20.22 -0.01
C THR A 488 25.41 -20.77 1.29
N TYR A 489 25.86 -19.89 2.20
CA TYR A 489 26.52 -20.30 3.44
C TYR A 489 25.62 -20.25 4.68
N GLY A 490 24.39 -19.75 4.55
CA GLY A 490 23.47 -19.62 5.68
C GLY A 490 23.97 -18.65 6.76
N ILE A 491 24.80 -17.68 6.38
CA ILE A 491 25.33 -16.62 7.24
C ILE A 491 24.57 -15.31 6.99
N SER A 492 24.66 -14.36 7.93
CA SER A 492 24.33 -12.96 7.66
C SER A 492 25.59 -12.12 7.82
N ILE A 493 25.90 -11.30 6.82
CA ILE A 493 27.07 -10.42 6.82
C ILE A 493 26.64 -9.08 7.41
N PRO A 494 27.10 -8.71 8.61
CA PRO A 494 26.77 -7.43 9.22
C PRO A 494 27.22 -6.27 8.35
N ASP A 495 26.46 -5.16 8.34
CA ASP A 495 26.80 -3.95 7.57
C ASP A 495 28.23 -3.42 7.86
N GLU A 496 28.74 -3.67 9.07
CA GLU A 496 30.09 -3.29 9.52
C GLU A 496 31.22 -4.16 8.95
N GLU A 497 30.89 -5.30 8.34
CA GLU A 497 31.84 -6.16 7.60
C GLU A 497 31.77 -5.90 6.08
N LEU A 498 30.92 -4.97 5.62
CA LEU A 498 30.74 -4.62 4.20
C LEU A 498 31.57 -3.39 3.76
N GLU A 499 32.79 -3.29 4.27
CA GLU A 499 33.71 -2.19 3.92
C GLU A 499 34.24 -2.33 2.47
N PRO A 500 34.54 -1.23 1.76
CA PRO A 500 35.00 -1.26 0.36
C PRO A 500 36.22 -2.16 0.12
N GLU A 501 37.09 -2.30 1.12
CA GLU A 501 38.29 -3.13 1.10
C GLU A 501 37.98 -4.62 0.95
N VAL A 502 36.84 -5.08 1.48
CA VAL A 502 36.40 -6.49 1.41
C VAL A 502 36.11 -6.89 -0.03
N PHE A 503 35.61 -5.96 -0.84
CA PHE A 503 35.26 -6.19 -2.24
C PHE A 503 36.42 -5.94 -3.22
N THR A 504 37.66 -5.86 -2.73
CA THR A 504 38.82 -5.61 -3.59
C THR A 504 39.25 -6.87 -4.34
N SER A 505 39.26 -8.03 -3.67
CA SER A 505 39.62 -9.32 -4.27
C SER A 505 38.79 -10.48 -3.72
N PRO A 506 38.78 -11.65 -4.41
CA PRO A 506 38.16 -12.85 -3.88
C PRO A 506 38.70 -13.26 -2.50
N ALA A 507 39.99 -13.07 -2.23
CA ALA A 507 40.59 -13.44 -0.95
C ALA A 507 40.10 -12.58 0.22
N THR A 508 39.98 -11.26 0.02
CA THR A 508 39.48 -10.35 1.06
C THR A 508 38.00 -10.63 1.36
N LEU A 509 37.23 -10.97 0.33
CA LEU A 509 35.83 -11.35 0.48
C LEU A 509 35.69 -12.70 1.20
N TRP A 510 36.51 -13.69 0.82
CA TRP A 510 36.49 -15.00 1.46
C TRP A 510 36.84 -14.96 2.94
N ALA A 511 37.81 -14.12 3.34
CA ALA A 511 38.18 -13.98 4.75
C ALA A 511 37.00 -13.59 5.65
N VAL A 512 36.07 -12.76 5.16
CA VAL A 512 34.85 -12.39 5.88
C VAL A 512 33.88 -13.58 5.96
N VAL A 513 33.70 -14.30 4.85
CA VAL A 513 32.84 -15.49 4.80
C VAL A 513 33.34 -16.57 5.75
N ASP A 514 34.62 -16.88 5.69
CA ASP A 514 35.25 -17.92 6.50
C ASP A 514 35.18 -17.57 8.00
N GLY A 515 35.52 -16.33 8.36
CA GLY A 515 35.41 -15.86 9.74
C GLY A 515 33.97 -15.89 10.29
N LEU A 516 32.96 -15.60 9.47
CA LEU A 516 31.55 -15.71 9.87
C LEU A 516 31.10 -17.17 10.02
N ARG A 517 31.54 -18.06 9.12
CA ARG A 517 31.26 -19.51 9.21
C ARG A 517 31.86 -20.11 10.47
N GLU A 518 33.09 -19.75 10.83
CA GLU A 518 33.71 -20.19 12.07
C GLU A 518 32.96 -19.70 13.31
N ARG A 519 32.55 -18.42 13.35
CA ARG A 519 31.77 -17.86 14.46
C ARG A 519 30.41 -18.56 14.61
N GLN A 520 29.76 -18.91 13.50
CA GLN A 520 28.49 -19.63 13.49
C GLN A 520 28.64 -21.09 13.94
N ALA A 521 29.77 -21.75 13.63
CA ALA A 521 30.06 -23.11 14.10
C ALA A 521 30.40 -23.18 15.60
N LEU A 522 30.85 -22.06 16.19
CA LEU A 522 31.19 -21.93 17.61
C LEU A 522 30.01 -21.50 18.51
N ALA A 523 28.90 -21.05 17.91
CA ALA A 523 27.66 -20.64 18.60
C ALA A 523 26.63 -21.77 18.62
#